data_AF-A0A8H8IM57-F1
#
_entry.id   AF-A0A8H8IM57-F1
#
_cell.length_a   1.000
_cell.length_b   1.000
_cell.length_c   1.000
_cell.angle_alpha   90.00
_cell.angle_beta   90.00
_cell.angle_gamma   90.00
#
_symmetry.space_group_name_H-M   'P 1'
#
loop_
_entity.id
_entity.type
_entity.pdbx_description
1 polymer ?
#
loop_
_entity_poly.entity_id
_entity_poly.type
_entity_poly.pdbx_seq_one_letter_code
_entity_poly.pdbx_strand_id
1 'polypeptide(L)'
;MLAPLLELVASKAAQGAPPSPPEWQYSGFKGLDKTLSTLIRFFLQSFEGGRFVLMPEFIASVGPAAIAPIIEMRRSGYRFPTVFVSMLVLGYLYQTMGAGVILPFWWALHLLLAGHETVPMPADYSEATLVGYFVGFVAFSFAMVTYQTPGIIGIWQFFPAYVLIFQLFSLLSQRFLSRAMFGTSHQALQAIYIFNIFSSVVTHAYTLIRVFKSASPLDSLKDIYLPGFSFASDSFTVLCQDFCKWDYIYIAAATLFSGLWLLRGTGTRLYALGVFVVSSLLLGGGAGFSLIWMIKENQQAELHSKSELAKEEKQK
;
A
#
# COMPACT_ATOMS: atom_id res chain seq x y z
N MET A 1 21.30 -3.34 7.84
CA MET A 1 21.47 -3.62 6.40
C MET A 1 21.11 -2.44 5.50
N LEU A 2 20.07 -1.64 5.80
CA LEU A 2 19.66 -0.50 4.95
C LEU A 2 20.54 0.76 5.07
N ALA A 3 21.01 1.13 6.27
CA ALA A 3 21.91 2.29 6.39
C ALA A 3 23.22 2.13 5.59
N PRO A 4 23.89 0.96 5.58
CA PRO A 4 25.00 0.70 4.67
C PRO A 4 24.61 0.75 3.19
N LEU A 5 23.39 0.38 2.82
CA LEU A 5 22.91 0.42 1.44
C LEU A 5 22.63 1.87 0.99
N LEU A 6 22.05 2.69 1.88
CA LEU A 6 21.84 4.12 1.68
C LEU A 6 23.18 4.89 1.65
N GLU A 7 24.14 4.53 2.50
CA GLU A 7 25.50 5.06 2.46
C GLU A 7 26.26 4.61 1.21
N LEU A 8 26.11 3.36 0.79
CA LEU A 8 26.70 2.85 -0.44
C LEU A 8 26.13 3.56 -1.67
N VAL A 9 24.81 3.74 -1.72
CA VAL A 9 24.11 4.54 -2.73
C VAL A 9 24.62 5.99 -2.73
N ALA A 10 24.74 6.62 -1.54
CA ALA A 10 25.25 7.97 -1.41
C ALA A 10 26.73 8.08 -1.83
N SER A 11 27.55 7.06 -1.54
CA SER A 11 28.98 7.05 -1.88
C SER A 11 29.22 6.79 -3.38
N LYS A 12 28.46 5.88 -4.01
CA LYS A 12 28.52 5.65 -5.45
C LYS A 12 28.01 6.86 -6.22
N ALA A 13 27.02 7.57 -5.69
CA ALA A 13 26.59 8.86 -6.22
C ALA A 13 27.65 9.97 -6.07
N ALA A 14 28.72 9.80 -5.29
CA ALA A 14 29.78 10.80 -5.13
C ALA A 14 30.98 10.58 -6.08
N GLN A 15 31.17 9.37 -6.61
CA GLN A 15 32.39 9.00 -7.36
C GLN A 15 32.33 9.27 -8.88
N GLY A 16 31.27 9.89 -9.37
CA GLY A 16 31.16 10.29 -10.78
C GLY A 16 29.88 11.06 -11.13
N ALA A 17 29.15 11.59 -10.14
CA ALA A 17 27.92 12.29 -10.42
C ALA A 17 28.19 13.74 -10.88
N PRO A 18 27.35 14.27 -11.78
CA PRO A 18 27.24 15.71 -11.96
C PRO A 18 27.07 16.41 -10.59
N PRO A 19 27.44 17.71 -10.47
CA PRO A 19 27.36 18.47 -9.23
C PRO A 19 26.05 18.16 -8.53
N SER A 20 26.14 17.85 -7.22
CA SER A 20 25.00 17.49 -6.38
C SER A 20 23.84 18.43 -6.76
N PRO A 21 22.71 17.92 -7.29
CA PRO A 21 21.60 18.81 -7.57
C PRO A 21 21.29 19.58 -6.28
N PRO A 22 20.99 20.88 -6.38
CA PRO A 22 20.87 21.74 -5.23
C PRO A 22 19.96 21.08 -4.20
N GLU A 23 20.43 20.95 -2.95
CA GLU A 23 19.58 20.50 -1.84
C GLU A 23 18.33 21.38 -1.85
N TRP A 24 17.20 20.80 -2.22
CA TRP A 24 15.97 21.56 -2.29
C TRP A 24 15.55 21.91 -0.86
N GLN A 25 15.51 23.20 -0.57
CA GLN A 25 15.05 23.71 0.72
C GLN A 25 13.52 23.76 0.70
N TYR A 26 12.89 22.70 1.19
CA TYR A 26 11.42 22.62 1.26
C TYR A 26 10.88 23.25 2.53
N SER A 27 11.55 23.00 3.66
CA SER A 27 11.07 23.36 4.99
C SER A 27 12.01 24.29 5.76
N GLY A 28 13.27 24.39 5.33
CA GLY A 28 14.33 25.08 6.07
C GLY A 28 14.97 24.23 7.17
N PHE A 29 14.45 23.02 7.44
CA PHE A 29 15.05 22.08 8.38
C PHE A 29 15.98 21.13 7.64
N LYS A 30 17.31 21.32 7.80
CA LYS A 30 18.35 20.58 7.08
C LYS A 30 18.15 19.05 7.05
N GLY A 31 17.76 18.44 8.17
CA GLY A 31 17.54 16.98 8.23
C GLY A 31 16.33 16.51 7.42
N LEU A 32 15.23 17.27 7.47
CA LEU A 32 14.01 16.98 6.72
C LEU A 32 14.24 17.20 5.21
N ASP A 33 14.85 18.33 4.85
CA ASP A 33 15.14 18.69 3.46
C ASP A 33 16.09 17.67 2.80
N LYS A 34 17.11 17.18 3.53
CA LYS A 34 17.99 16.09 3.08
C LYS A 34 17.22 14.78 2.85
N THR A 35 16.34 14.42 3.78
CA THR A 35 15.54 13.18 3.69
C THR A 35 14.59 13.26 2.49
N LEU A 36 13.84 14.36 2.35
CA LEU A 36 12.94 14.58 1.23
C LEU A 36 13.69 14.62 -0.10
N SER A 37 14.82 15.32 -0.19
CA SER A 37 15.64 15.36 -1.40
C SER A 37 16.12 13.96 -1.81
N THR A 38 16.48 13.11 -0.84
CA THR A 38 16.88 11.72 -1.09
C THR A 38 15.71 10.90 -1.65
N LEU A 39 14.53 10.98 -1.02
CA LEU A 39 13.34 10.26 -1.48
C LEU A 39 12.88 10.73 -2.85
N ILE A 40 12.85 12.05 -3.07
CA ILE A 40 12.47 12.64 -4.35
C ILE A 40 13.42 12.20 -5.45
N ARG A 41 14.74 12.22 -5.19
CA ARG A 41 15.74 11.75 -6.15
C ARG A 41 15.57 10.25 -6.43
N PHE A 42 15.34 9.44 -5.40
CA PHE A 42 15.07 8.01 -5.56
C PHE A 42 13.91 7.77 -6.51
N PHE A 43 12.77 8.43 -6.30
CA PHE A 43 11.59 8.25 -7.13
C PHE A 43 11.79 8.82 -8.55
N LEU A 44 12.38 10.01 -8.70
CA LEU A 44 12.73 10.56 -10.03
C LEU A 44 13.59 9.58 -10.84
N GLN A 45 14.56 8.95 -10.20
CA GLN A 45 15.43 7.95 -10.81
C GLN A 45 14.66 6.67 -11.12
N SER A 46 13.75 6.23 -10.24
CA SER A 46 12.86 5.10 -10.56
C SER A 46 12.02 5.38 -11.82
N PHE A 47 11.56 6.62 -12.03
CA PHE A 47 10.75 7.02 -13.18
C PHE A 47 11.56 7.25 -14.47
N GLU A 48 12.89 7.37 -14.40
CA GLU A 48 13.71 7.88 -15.49
C GLU A 48 13.59 7.05 -16.79
N GLY A 49 13.45 7.77 -17.91
CA GLY A 49 13.35 7.19 -19.25
C GLY A 49 12.05 6.42 -19.52
N GLY A 50 11.03 6.55 -18.67
CA GLY A 50 9.80 5.76 -18.77
C GLY A 50 10.04 4.26 -18.63
N ARG A 51 11.18 3.89 -18.03
CA ARG A 51 11.66 2.50 -17.94
C ARG A 51 10.96 1.71 -16.87
N PHE A 52 10.48 2.37 -15.81
CA PHE A 52 9.74 1.69 -14.76
C PHE A 52 8.26 1.60 -15.09
N VAL A 53 7.98 0.83 -16.15
CA VAL A 53 6.63 0.46 -16.60
C VAL A 53 5.82 -0.20 -15.48
N LEU A 54 6.49 -0.79 -14.48
CA LEU A 54 5.86 -1.39 -13.31
C LEU A 54 5.25 -0.37 -12.34
N MET A 55 5.68 0.90 -12.29
CA MET A 55 5.25 1.81 -11.21
C MET A 55 3.72 1.97 -11.07
N PRO A 56 2.96 2.18 -12.17
CA PRO A 56 1.51 2.28 -12.06
C PRO A 56 0.88 1.01 -11.48
N GLU A 57 1.36 -0.16 -11.90
CA GLU A 57 0.90 -1.46 -11.40
C GLU A 57 1.34 -1.71 -9.97
N PHE A 58 2.55 -1.32 -9.59
CA PHE A 58 3.06 -1.36 -8.22
C PHE A 58 2.14 -0.56 -7.28
N ILE A 59 1.87 0.70 -7.62
CA ILE A 59 1.02 1.59 -6.81
C ILE A 59 -0.41 1.05 -6.72
N ALA A 60 -0.99 0.62 -7.84
CA ALA A 60 -2.32 0.02 -7.86
C ALA A 60 -2.37 -1.28 -7.03
N SER A 61 -1.28 -2.03 -6.97
CA SER A 61 -1.20 -3.30 -6.27
C SER A 61 -1.00 -3.17 -4.76
N VAL A 62 -0.34 -2.11 -4.29
CA VAL A 62 -0.10 -1.88 -2.85
C VAL A 62 -1.28 -1.21 -2.14
N GLY A 63 -2.34 -0.80 -2.85
CA GLY A 63 -3.54 -0.19 -2.27
C GLY A 63 -4.13 -0.95 -1.07
N PRO A 64 -4.41 -2.28 -1.18
CA PRO A 64 -4.85 -3.10 -0.07
C PRO A 64 -3.84 -3.13 1.10
N ALA A 65 -2.54 -3.19 0.81
CA ALA A 65 -1.50 -3.18 1.83
C ALA A 65 -1.39 -1.84 2.58
N ALA A 66 -1.70 -0.73 1.91
CA ALA A 66 -1.69 0.61 2.50
C ALA A 66 -2.87 0.82 3.48
N ILE A 67 -4.03 0.23 3.20
CA ILE A 67 -5.26 0.47 3.97
C ILE A 67 -5.54 -0.61 5.02
N ALA A 68 -5.10 -1.86 4.79
CA ALA A 68 -5.36 -2.97 5.71
C ALA A 68 -4.87 -2.72 7.15
N PRO A 69 -3.69 -2.12 7.40
CA PRO A 69 -3.26 -1.80 8.76
C PRO A 69 -4.22 -0.88 9.52
N ILE A 70 -4.79 0.13 8.84
CA ILE A 70 -5.76 1.05 9.44
C ILE A 70 -7.01 0.28 9.89
N ILE A 71 -7.52 -0.58 9.01
CA ILE A 71 -8.73 -1.37 9.25
C ILE A 71 -8.50 -2.35 10.40
N GLU A 72 -7.40 -3.12 10.37
CA GLU A 72 -7.15 -4.16 11.36
C GLU A 72 -6.78 -3.60 12.74
N MET A 73 -6.13 -2.44 12.83
CA MET A 73 -5.98 -1.76 14.11
C MET A 73 -7.32 -1.43 14.74
N ARG A 74 -8.28 -0.93 13.96
CA ARG A 74 -9.59 -0.57 14.52
C ARG A 74 -10.38 -1.78 14.95
N ARG A 75 -10.26 -2.89 14.21
CA ARG A 75 -10.84 -4.18 14.61
C ARG A 75 -10.24 -4.76 15.88
N SER A 76 -8.97 -4.46 16.15
CA SER A 76 -8.30 -4.84 17.40
C SER A 76 -8.69 -3.95 18.59
N GLY A 77 -9.70 -3.08 18.43
CA GLY A 77 -10.22 -2.23 19.50
C GLY A 77 -9.39 -0.98 19.78
N TYR A 78 -8.34 -0.69 18.98
CA TYR A 78 -7.55 0.52 19.18
C TYR A 78 -8.41 1.78 18.98
N ARG A 79 -8.28 2.73 19.92
CA ARG A 79 -8.97 4.03 19.85
C ARG A 79 -8.39 4.90 18.73
N PHE A 80 -9.19 5.86 18.26
CA PHE A 80 -8.80 6.73 17.13
C PHE A 80 -7.42 7.40 17.32
N PRO A 81 -7.09 8.01 18.47
CA PRO A 81 -5.77 8.62 18.65
C PRO A 81 -4.61 7.62 18.53
N THR A 82 -4.80 6.40 19.03
CA THR A 82 -3.78 5.34 18.92
C THR A 82 -3.57 4.93 17.47
N VAL A 83 -4.65 4.74 16.71
CA VAL A 83 -4.56 4.41 15.27
C VAL A 83 -3.91 5.55 14.50
N PHE A 84 -4.29 6.80 14.78
CA PHE A 84 -3.74 7.98 14.12
C PHE A 84 -2.22 8.09 14.32
N VAL A 85 -1.74 8.04 15.57
CA VAL A 85 -0.31 8.12 15.88
C VAL A 85 0.44 6.92 15.30
N SER A 86 -0.10 5.71 15.47
CA SER A 86 0.54 4.48 14.95
C SER A 86 0.68 4.52 13.43
N MET A 87 -0.31 5.05 12.72
CA MET A 87 -0.25 5.19 11.26
C MET A 87 0.70 6.29 10.80
N LEU A 88 0.83 7.40 11.53
CA LEU A 88 1.85 8.41 11.22
C LEU A 88 3.27 7.84 11.41
N VAL A 89 3.50 7.10 12.50
CA VAL A 89 4.78 6.42 12.74
C VAL A 89 5.03 5.37 11.66
N LEU A 90 4.05 4.52 11.36
CA LEU A 90 4.14 3.51 10.32
C LEU A 90 4.42 4.13 8.95
N GLY A 91 3.71 5.21 8.60
CA GLY A 91 3.89 5.95 7.36
C GLY A 91 5.27 6.60 7.26
N TYR A 92 5.77 7.20 8.33
CA TYR A 92 7.12 7.77 8.36
C TYR A 92 8.20 6.68 8.18
N LEU A 93 8.06 5.56 8.89
CA LEU A 93 8.98 4.43 8.76
C LEU A 93 8.90 3.81 7.36
N TYR A 94 7.69 3.64 6.81
CA TYR A 94 7.44 3.17 5.45
C TYR A 94 8.21 4.01 4.43
N GLN A 95 8.12 5.34 4.52
CA GLN A 95 8.76 6.23 3.54
C GLN A 95 10.28 6.25 3.68
N THR A 96 10.80 6.15 4.90
CA THR A 96 12.24 6.27 5.15
C THR A 96 13.01 4.96 5.02
N MET A 97 12.37 3.82 5.29
CA MET A 97 13.01 2.50 5.31
C MET A 97 12.53 1.55 4.22
N GLY A 98 11.43 1.87 3.54
CA GLY A 98 10.77 0.97 2.60
C GLY A 98 9.65 0.17 3.27
N ALA A 99 8.56 0.02 2.53
CA ALA A 99 7.35 -0.66 2.97
C ALA A 99 7.56 -2.16 3.19
N GLY A 100 8.38 -2.76 2.33
CA GLY A 100 8.74 -4.16 2.33
C GLY A 100 9.54 -4.56 3.56
N VAL A 101 10.16 -3.62 4.27
CA VAL A 101 10.76 -3.90 5.59
C VAL A 101 9.75 -3.69 6.69
N ILE A 102 9.06 -2.54 6.67
CA ILE A 102 8.23 -2.10 7.79
C ILE A 102 6.92 -2.89 7.91
N LEU A 103 6.26 -3.23 6.80
CA LEU A 103 4.99 -3.96 6.83
C LEU A 103 5.10 -5.39 7.37
N PRO A 104 6.10 -6.22 6.99
CA PRO A 104 6.27 -7.53 7.63
C PRO A 104 6.45 -7.43 9.15
N PHE A 105 7.27 -6.48 9.63
CA PHE A 105 7.44 -6.27 11.08
C PHE A 105 6.15 -5.85 11.75
N TRP A 106 5.43 -4.91 11.15
CA TRP A 106 4.15 -4.45 11.67
C TRP A 106 3.12 -5.58 11.71
N TRP A 107 2.99 -6.36 10.64
CA TRP A 107 2.09 -7.52 10.58
C TRP A 107 2.46 -8.58 11.61
N ALA A 108 3.75 -8.90 11.76
CA ALA A 108 4.19 -9.85 12.79
C ALA A 108 3.79 -9.38 14.19
N LEU A 109 4.06 -8.11 14.52
CA LEU A 109 3.68 -7.54 15.81
C LEU A 109 2.15 -7.53 16.00
N HIS A 110 1.42 -7.13 14.97
CA HIS A 110 -0.03 -7.08 14.99
C HIS A 110 -0.63 -8.46 15.20
N LEU A 111 -0.20 -9.48 14.45
CA LEU A 111 -0.73 -10.84 14.56
C LEU A 111 -0.36 -11.52 15.89
N LEU A 112 0.74 -11.12 16.54
CA LEU A 112 1.15 -11.63 17.85
C LEU A 112 0.39 -10.95 19.00
N LEU A 113 0.05 -9.66 18.86
CA LEU A 113 -0.54 -8.85 19.93
C LEU A 113 -2.05 -8.68 19.81
N ALA A 114 -2.60 -8.70 18.59
CA ALA A 114 -4.03 -8.61 18.37
C ALA A 114 -4.68 -9.90 18.88
N GLY A 115 -5.56 -9.76 19.87
CA GLY A 115 -6.38 -10.88 20.33
C GLY A 115 -7.25 -11.43 19.19
N HIS A 116 -7.73 -12.66 19.35
CA HIS A 116 -8.64 -13.28 18.36
C HIS A 116 -10.04 -12.64 18.30
N GLU A 117 -10.35 -11.76 19.26
CA GLU A 117 -11.61 -11.03 19.29
C GLU A 117 -11.56 -9.81 18.37
N THR A 118 -12.26 -9.91 17.23
CA THR A 118 -12.41 -8.81 16.29
C THR A 118 -13.67 -8.02 16.60
N VAL A 119 -13.52 -6.72 16.87
CA VAL A 119 -14.65 -5.81 17.05
C VAL A 119 -15.25 -5.46 15.68
N PRO A 120 -16.59 -5.45 15.53
CA PRO A 120 -17.23 -4.96 14.31
C PRO A 120 -16.80 -3.53 14.01
N MET A 121 -16.42 -3.26 12.77
CA MET A 121 -16.00 -1.91 12.39
C MET A 121 -17.22 -0.99 12.25
N PRO A 122 -17.24 0.18 12.91
CA PRO A 122 -18.30 1.17 12.74
C PRO A 122 -18.44 1.65 11.29
N ALA A 123 -19.69 1.87 10.84
CA ALA A 123 -19.98 2.30 9.48
C ALA A 123 -19.35 3.66 9.16
N ASP A 124 -19.53 4.66 10.02
CA ASP A 124 -18.91 5.99 9.91
C ASP A 124 -17.38 5.91 9.72
N TYR A 125 -16.72 5.05 10.49
CA TYR A 125 -15.27 4.86 10.39
C TYR A 125 -14.84 4.24 9.06
N SER A 126 -15.58 3.25 8.56
CA SER A 126 -15.29 2.62 7.28
C SER A 126 -15.46 3.58 6.10
N GLU A 127 -16.47 4.44 6.15
CA GLU A 127 -16.72 5.47 5.14
C GLU A 127 -15.65 6.54 5.18
N ALA A 128 -15.25 6.98 6.37
CA ALA A 128 -14.15 7.90 6.52
C ALA A 128 -12.83 7.31 6.03
N THR A 129 -12.61 6.00 6.24
CA THR A 129 -11.46 5.27 5.71
C THR A 129 -11.47 5.24 4.18
N LEU A 130 -12.64 5.03 3.56
CA LEU A 130 -12.85 5.12 2.11
C LEU A 130 -12.46 6.52 1.58
N VAL A 131 -12.95 7.59 2.21
CA VAL A 131 -12.61 8.97 1.82
C VAL A 131 -11.13 9.25 1.98
N GLY A 132 -10.55 8.88 3.12
CA GLY A 132 -9.12 9.00 3.39
C GLY A 132 -8.27 8.26 2.35
N TYR A 133 -8.67 7.04 2.00
CA TYR A 133 -8.01 6.22 0.98
C TYR A 133 -8.04 6.89 -0.41
N PHE A 134 -9.22 7.30 -0.88
CA PHE A 134 -9.36 7.88 -2.21
C PHE A 134 -8.65 9.23 -2.36
N VAL A 135 -8.83 10.13 -1.39
CA VAL A 135 -8.25 11.47 -1.49
C VAL A 135 -6.79 11.45 -1.07
N GLY A 136 -6.46 10.79 0.03
CA GLY A 136 -5.12 10.79 0.61
C GLY A 136 -4.12 9.88 -0.09
N PHE A 137 -4.54 8.70 -0.56
CA PHE A 137 -3.64 7.76 -1.25
C PHE A 137 -3.85 7.77 -2.76
N VAL A 138 -5.05 7.49 -3.25
CA VAL A 138 -5.29 7.30 -4.70
C VAL A 138 -5.01 8.58 -5.49
N ALA A 139 -5.60 9.71 -5.10
CA ALA A 139 -5.47 10.96 -5.84
C ALA A 139 -4.00 11.45 -5.90
N PHE A 140 -3.29 11.43 -4.76
CA PHE A 140 -1.88 11.82 -4.73
C PHE A 140 -1.00 10.84 -5.51
N SER A 141 -1.26 9.53 -5.44
CA SER A 141 -0.48 8.55 -6.19
C SER A 141 -0.70 8.68 -7.69
N PHE A 142 -1.94 8.93 -8.12
CA PHE A 142 -2.26 9.23 -9.51
C PHE A 142 -1.51 10.47 -10.00
N ALA A 143 -1.49 11.55 -9.21
CA ALA A 143 -0.72 12.75 -9.54
C ALA A 143 0.78 12.46 -9.65
N MET A 144 1.36 11.68 -8.73
CA MET A 144 2.78 11.30 -8.78
C MET A 144 3.13 10.53 -10.05
N VAL A 145 2.34 9.52 -10.42
CA VAL A 145 2.56 8.70 -11.62
C VAL A 145 2.43 9.52 -12.90
N THR A 146 1.51 10.49 -12.92
CA THR A 146 1.21 11.29 -14.12
C THR A 146 2.22 12.41 -14.34
N TYR A 147 2.56 13.17 -13.30
CA TYR A 147 3.38 14.38 -13.45
C TYR A 147 4.87 14.14 -13.22
N GLN A 148 5.23 13.21 -12.32
CA GLN A 148 6.63 12.81 -12.05
C GLN A 148 7.59 13.98 -11.77
N THR A 149 7.09 15.12 -11.30
CA THR A 149 7.93 16.28 -10.96
C THR A 149 8.44 16.20 -9.53
N PRO A 150 9.60 16.83 -9.21
CA PRO A 150 10.13 16.83 -7.85
C PRO A 150 9.12 17.30 -6.79
N GLY A 151 8.36 18.34 -7.10
CA GLY A 151 7.35 18.90 -6.21
C GLY A 151 6.20 17.94 -5.91
N ILE A 152 5.65 17.28 -6.95
CA ILE A 152 4.54 16.33 -6.76
C ILE A 152 5.01 15.08 -6.01
N ILE A 153 6.21 14.56 -6.32
CA ILE A 153 6.79 13.44 -5.58
C ILE A 153 7.03 13.81 -4.12
N GLY A 154 7.51 15.04 -3.84
CA GLY A 154 7.71 15.56 -2.49
C GLY A 154 6.42 15.64 -1.69
N ILE A 155 5.35 16.16 -2.31
CA ILE A 155 4.00 16.17 -1.71
C ILE A 155 3.52 14.73 -1.44
N TRP A 156 3.70 13.83 -2.40
CA TRP A 156 3.29 12.43 -2.25
C TRP A 156 3.96 11.71 -1.07
N GLN A 157 5.17 12.09 -0.66
CA GLN A 157 5.83 11.47 0.51
C GLN A 157 4.97 11.56 1.79
N PHE A 158 4.07 12.54 1.89
CA PHE A 158 3.18 12.74 3.03
C PHE A 158 1.81 12.06 2.89
N PHE A 159 1.61 11.20 1.88
CA PHE A 159 0.32 10.52 1.66
C PHE A 159 -0.24 9.83 2.92
N PRO A 160 0.55 9.17 3.81
CA PRO A 160 -0.03 8.53 4.99
C PRO A 160 -0.69 9.55 5.93
N ALA A 161 -0.13 10.75 6.03
CA ALA A 161 -0.74 11.83 6.80
C ALA A 161 -2.01 12.36 6.12
N TYR A 162 -2.02 12.51 4.79
CA TYR A 162 -3.21 12.93 4.06
C TYR A 162 -4.37 11.96 4.23
N VAL A 163 -4.11 10.64 4.17
CA VAL A 163 -5.13 9.61 4.41
C VAL A 163 -5.83 9.84 5.76
N LEU A 164 -5.05 10.07 6.82
CA LEU A 164 -5.59 10.29 8.16
C LEU A 164 -6.30 11.64 8.31
N ILE A 165 -5.78 12.70 7.68
CA ILE A 165 -6.40 14.04 7.69
C ILE A 165 -7.77 14.01 7.01
N PHE A 166 -7.86 13.43 5.81
CA PHE A 166 -9.13 13.34 5.08
C PHE A 166 -10.11 12.37 5.75
N GLN A 167 -9.62 11.29 6.36
CA GLN A 167 -10.42 10.43 7.22
C GLN A 167 -10.99 11.20 8.42
N LEU A 168 -10.16 11.96 9.14
CA LEU A 168 -10.60 12.78 10.27
C LEU A 168 -11.62 13.82 9.83
N PHE A 169 -11.38 14.52 8.72
CA PHE A 169 -12.32 15.48 8.17
C PHE A 169 -13.68 14.83 7.87
N SER A 170 -13.69 13.66 7.21
CA SER A 170 -14.91 12.90 6.94
C SER A 170 -15.67 12.52 8.21
N LEU A 171 -14.96 12.04 9.25
CA LEU A 171 -15.58 11.71 10.55
C LEU A 171 -16.21 12.94 11.21
N LEU A 172 -15.54 14.09 11.16
CA LEU A 172 -16.08 15.33 11.71
C LEU A 172 -17.30 15.78 10.91
N SER A 173 -17.23 15.77 9.57
CA SER A 173 -18.36 16.13 8.71
C SER A 173 -19.58 15.25 8.94
N GLN A 174 -19.41 13.93 9.08
CA GLN A 174 -20.52 13.00 9.38
C GLN A 174 -21.18 13.30 10.73
N ARG A 175 -20.39 13.65 11.75
CA ARG A 175 -20.91 14.04 13.07
C ARG A 175 -21.74 15.33 13.02
N PHE A 176 -21.32 16.31 12.22
CA PHE A 176 -22.05 17.57 12.08
C PHE A 176 -23.28 17.46 11.17
N LEU A 177 -23.21 16.64 10.11
CA LEU A 177 -24.26 16.53 9.10
C LEU A 177 -25.26 15.39 9.36
N SER A 178 -24.99 14.50 10.33
CA SER A 178 -25.80 13.32 10.66
C SER A 178 -26.14 12.44 9.45
N ARG A 179 -25.23 12.33 8.48
CA ARG A 179 -25.47 11.64 7.21
C ARG A 179 -24.37 10.63 6.91
N ALA A 180 -24.69 9.36 7.08
CA ALA A 180 -23.90 8.25 6.53
C ALA A 180 -24.16 8.15 5.02
N MET A 181 -23.12 7.93 4.22
CA MET A 181 -23.25 7.71 2.78
C MET A 181 -23.59 6.26 2.44
N PHE A 182 -23.18 5.32 3.28
CA PHE A 182 -23.37 3.89 3.12
C PHE A 182 -24.25 3.35 4.25
N GLY A 183 -24.97 2.26 3.96
CA GLY A 183 -25.83 1.63 4.96
C GLY A 183 -25.05 0.76 5.94
N THR A 184 -23.87 0.26 5.54
CA THR A 184 -23.08 -0.69 6.35
C THR A 184 -21.58 -0.48 6.14
N SER A 185 -20.78 -0.87 7.14
CA SER A 185 -19.32 -0.81 7.04
C SER A 185 -18.75 -1.73 5.97
N HIS A 186 -19.43 -2.84 5.72
CA HIS A 186 -19.08 -3.79 4.70
C HIS A 186 -19.08 -3.17 3.30
N GLN A 187 -20.12 -2.39 2.95
CA GLN A 187 -20.23 -1.77 1.62
C GLN A 187 -19.08 -0.80 1.33
N ALA A 188 -18.69 0.03 2.30
CA ALA A 188 -17.58 0.96 2.13
C ALA A 188 -16.25 0.22 1.90
N LEU A 189 -15.98 -0.85 2.66
CA LEU A 189 -14.78 -1.66 2.43
C LEU A 189 -14.79 -2.38 1.09
N GLN A 190 -15.92 -2.96 0.68
CA GLN A 190 -16.07 -3.59 -0.64
C GLN A 190 -15.78 -2.57 -1.76
N ALA A 191 -16.22 -1.32 -1.61
CA ALA A 191 -15.93 -0.27 -2.59
C ALA A 191 -14.42 0.00 -2.75
N ILE A 192 -13.64 0.00 -1.65
CA ILE A 192 -12.17 0.12 -1.70
C ILE A 192 -11.58 -1.03 -2.54
N TYR A 193 -11.96 -2.27 -2.23
CA TYR A 193 -11.38 -3.44 -2.89
C TYR A 193 -11.81 -3.57 -4.35
N ILE A 194 -13.07 -3.28 -4.67
CA ILE A 194 -13.57 -3.24 -6.05
C ILE A 194 -12.78 -2.22 -6.86
N PHE A 195 -12.58 -1.01 -6.33
CA PHE A 195 -11.77 0.01 -6.99
C PHE A 195 -10.33 -0.47 -7.24
N ASN A 196 -9.72 -1.12 -6.26
CA ASN A 196 -8.36 -1.67 -6.39
C ASN A 196 -8.28 -2.79 -7.44
N ILE A 197 -9.30 -3.65 -7.54
CA ILE A 197 -9.41 -4.62 -8.63
C ILE A 197 -9.40 -3.92 -9.98
N PHE A 198 -10.24 -2.91 -10.17
CA PHE A 198 -10.31 -2.17 -11.45
C PHE A 198 -8.99 -1.47 -11.77
N SER A 199 -8.39 -0.80 -10.79
CA SER A 199 -7.11 -0.10 -10.97
C SER A 199 -5.97 -1.08 -11.29
N SER A 200 -5.95 -2.24 -10.63
CA SER A 200 -5.01 -3.34 -10.92
C SER A 200 -5.19 -3.85 -12.34
N VAL A 201 -6.43 -4.15 -12.77
CA VAL A 201 -6.70 -4.64 -14.14
C VAL A 201 -6.21 -3.66 -15.18
N VAL A 202 -6.51 -2.36 -15.03
CA VAL A 202 -6.11 -1.32 -15.99
C VAL A 202 -4.59 -1.20 -16.06
N THR A 203 -3.91 -1.13 -14.91
CA THR A 203 -2.45 -0.95 -14.86
C THR A 203 -1.70 -2.21 -15.30
N HIS A 204 -2.18 -3.39 -14.93
CA HIS A 204 -1.62 -4.67 -15.37
C HIS A 204 -1.76 -4.86 -16.89
N ALA A 205 -2.95 -4.57 -17.45
CA ALA A 205 -3.15 -4.61 -18.90
C ALA A 205 -2.22 -3.62 -19.62
N TYR A 206 -2.04 -2.42 -19.08
CA TYR A 206 -1.08 -1.44 -19.60
C TYR A 206 0.36 -2.00 -19.60
N THR A 207 0.82 -2.58 -18.50
CA THR A 207 2.14 -3.21 -18.38
C THR A 207 2.31 -4.34 -19.41
N LEU A 208 1.35 -5.27 -19.48
CA LEU A 208 1.41 -6.40 -20.41
C LEU A 208 1.41 -5.95 -21.88
N ILE A 209 0.60 -4.96 -22.25
CA ILE A 209 0.61 -4.40 -23.62
C ILE A 209 1.99 -3.85 -23.96
N ARG A 210 2.67 -3.17 -23.02
CA ARG A 210 4.03 -2.64 -23.22
C ARG A 210 5.05 -3.77 -23.39
N VAL A 211 4.95 -4.81 -22.58
CA VAL A 211 5.76 -6.02 -22.67
C VAL A 211 5.60 -6.71 -24.02
N PHE A 212 4.36 -6.99 -24.44
CA PHE A 212 4.11 -7.73 -25.68
C PHE A 212 4.43 -6.93 -26.95
N LYS A 213 4.52 -5.60 -26.84
CA LYS A 213 5.00 -4.72 -27.92
C LYS A 213 6.52 -4.59 -27.98
N SER A 214 7.27 -5.12 -27.01
CA SER A 214 8.72 -5.04 -27.01
C SER A 214 9.34 -6.04 -28.00
N ALA A 215 10.61 -5.81 -28.37
CA ALA A 215 11.33 -6.70 -29.27
C ALA A 215 11.62 -8.08 -28.65
N SER A 216 11.67 -8.18 -27.32
CA SER A 216 11.84 -9.43 -26.57
C SER A 216 10.89 -9.44 -25.36
N PRO A 217 9.64 -9.91 -25.53
CA PRO A 217 8.64 -9.89 -24.46
C PRO A 217 9.06 -10.68 -23.22
N LEU A 218 9.73 -11.83 -23.39
CA LEU A 218 10.18 -12.65 -22.26
C LEU A 218 11.24 -11.94 -21.42
N ASP A 219 12.20 -11.27 -22.07
CA ASP A 219 13.23 -10.51 -21.35
C ASP A 219 12.63 -9.27 -20.69
N SER A 220 11.64 -8.63 -21.33
CA SER A 220 10.90 -7.52 -20.73
C SER A 220 10.09 -7.96 -19.50
N LEU A 221 9.47 -9.14 -19.51
CA LEU A 221 8.80 -9.69 -18.32
C LEU A 221 9.78 -9.92 -17.17
N LYS A 222 10.95 -10.51 -17.46
CA LYS A 222 11.99 -10.73 -16.45
C LYS A 222 12.50 -9.41 -15.90
N ASP A 223 12.80 -8.46 -16.77
CA ASP A 223 13.30 -7.13 -16.38
C ASP A 223 12.28 -6.37 -15.53
N ILE A 224 10.98 -6.51 -15.79
CA ILE A 224 9.93 -5.85 -15.02
C ILE A 224 9.71 -6.52 -13.66
N TYR A 225 9.53 -7.84 -13.61
CA TYR A 225 9.05 -8.53 -12.41
C TYR A 225 10.14 -9.19 -11.57
N LEU A 226 11.31 -9.51 -12.14
CA LEU A 226 12.40 -10.13 -11.38
C LEU A 226 13.38 -9.05 -10.91
N PRO A 227 13.65 -8.95 -9.60
CA PRO A 227 14.67 -8.05 -9.10
C PRO A 227 16.06 -8.60 -9.40
N GLY A 228 17.01 -7.69 -9.65
CA GLY A 228 18.43 -8.01 -9.70
C GLY A 228 18.98 -8.46 -8.34
N PHE A 229 20.01 -9.32 -8.40
CA PHE A 229 20.81 -9.74 -7.23
C PHE A 229 22.24 -9.19 -7.28
N SER A 230 22.65 -8.59 -8.40
CA SER A 230 23.93 -7.90 -8.54
C SER A 230 23.73 -6.43 -8.25
N PHE A 231 24.68 -5.81 -7.54
CA PHE A 231 24.71 -4.37 -7.27
C PHE A 231 26.05 -3.73 -7.63
N ALA A 232 26.99 -4.53 -8.14
CA ALA A 232 28.39 -4.15 -8.26
C ALA A 232 28.62 -3.15 -9.40
N SER A 233 27.85 -3.25 -10.48
CA SER A 233 28.05 -2.53 -11.75
C SER A 233 26.92 -1.60 -12.18
N ASP A 234 25.83 -1.54 -11.41
CA ASP A 234 24.58 -1.01 -11.95
C ASP A 234 24.44 0.50 -11.72
N SER A 235 23.77 1.17 -12.65
CA SER A 235 23.47 2.59 -12.53
C SER A 235 22.52 2.84 -11.37
N PHE A 236 22.53 4.07 -10.84
CA PHE A 236 21.65 4.43 -9.73
C PHE A 236 20.16 4.20 -10.07
N THR A 237 19.76 4.47 -11.31
CA THR A 237 18.43 4.16 -11.86
C THR A 237 18.05 2.68 -11.67
N VAL A 238 18.95 1.75 -12.05
CA VAL A 238 18.70 0.30 -11.93
C VAL A 238 18.58 -0.10 -10.46
N LEU A 239 19.44 0.44 -9.59
CA LEU A 239 19.36 0.20 -8.15
C LEU A 239 18.02 0.66 -7.55
N CYS A 240 17.52 1.83 -7.95
CA CYS A 240 16.21 2.33 -7.51
C CYS A 240 15.07 1.42 -7.97
N GLN A 241 15.11 0.94 -9.21
CA GLN A 241 14.09 0.05 -9.77
C GLN A 241 14.11 -1.32 -9.08
N ASP A 242 15.29 -1.90 -8.89
CA ASP A 242 15.42 -3.17 -8.17
C ASP A 242 15.02 -3.06 -6.71
N PHE A 243 15.29 -1.92 -6.06
CA PHE A 243 14.75 -1.64 -4.73
C PHE A 243 13.22 -1.69 -4.74
N CYS A 244 12.55 -0.99 -5.66
CA CYS A 244 11.08 -1.00 -5.75
C CYS A 244 10.52 -2.42 -5.98
N LYS A 245 11.17 -3.25 -6.79
CA LYS A 245 10.77 -4.65 -7.02
C LYS A 245 10.91 -5.49 -5.75
N TRP A 246 12.04 -5.36 -5.04
CA TRP A 246 12.23 -6.04 -3.75
C TRP A 246 11.19 -5.57 -2.73
N ASP A 247 11.00 -4.26 -2.62
CA ASP A 247 10.00 -3.66 -1.72
C ASP A 247 8.62 -4.23 -2.02
N TYR A 248 8.22 -4.29 -3.30
CA TYR A 248 6.98 -4.91 -3.74
C TYR A 248 6.84 -6.36 -3.31
N ILE A 249 7.85 -7.20 -3.54
CA ILE A 249 7.83 -8.63 -3.19
C ILE A 249 7.58 -8.81 -1.69
N TYR A 250 8.25 -8.03 -0.84
CA TYR A 250 8.07 -8.15 0.61
C TYR A 250 6.72 -7.60 1.08
N ILE A 251 6.24 -6.48 0.51
CA ILE A 251 4.88 -5.97 0.77
C ILE A 251 3.85 -7.04 0.40
N ALA A 252 4.00 -7.61 -0.80
CA ALA A 252 3.14 -8.64 -1.34
C ALA A 252 3.10 -9.88 -0.45
N ALA A 253 4.27 -10.40 -0.08
CA ALA A 253 4.39 -11.58 0.77
C ALA A 253 3.76 -11.35 2.15
N ALA A 254 4.05 -10.23 2.81
CA ALA A 254 3.50 -9.91 4.12
C ALA A 254 1.98 -9.70 4.06
N THR A 255 1.48 -9.02 3.03
CA THR A 255 0.04 -8.75 2.89
C THR A 255 -0.74 -10.02 2.55
N LEU A 256 -0.20 -10.87 1.67
CA LEU A 256 -0.76 -12.20 1.36
C LEU A 256 -0.83 -13.05 2.62
N PHE A 257 0.30 -13.17 3.32
CA PHE A 257 0.42 -14.00 4.51
C PHE A 257 -0.60 -13.56 5.58
N SER A 258 -0.66 -12.27 5.88
CA SER A 258 -1.58 -11.73 6.88
C SER A 258 -3.05 -11.89 6.48
N GLY A 259 -3.38 -11.65 5.20
CA GLY A 259 -4.72 -11.88 4.67
C GLY A 259 -5.15 -13.34 4.84
N LEU A 260 -4.29 -14.29 4.48
CA LEU A 260 -4.55 -15.73 4.65
C LEU A 260 -4.62 -16.15 6.13
N TRP A 261 -3.76 -15.59 6.98
CA TRP A 261 -3.73 -15.90 8.41
C TRP A 261 -5.04 -15.52 9.09
N LEU A 262 -5.59 -14.36 8.73
CA LEU A 262 -6.83 -13.82 9.30
C LEU A 262 -8.10 -14.52 8.80
N LEU A 263 -8.03 -15.34 7.75
CA LEU A 263 -9.15 -16.18 7.30
C LEU A 263 -9.36 -17.37 8.25
N ARG A 264 -10.63 -17.71 8.49
CA ARG A 264 -11.03 -18.90 9.25
C ARG A 264 -11.24 -20.10 8.32
N GLY A 265 -10.68 -21.24 8.72
CA GLY A 265 -10.81 -22.54 8.04
C GLY A 265 -9.76 -22.76 6.95
N THR A 266 -9.14 -23.95 6.96
CA THR A 266 -8.08 -24.33 6.00
C THR A 266 -8.58 -24.33 4.56
N GLY A 267 -9.82 -24.77 4.31
CA GLY A 267 -10.41 -24.76 2.98
C GLY A 267 -10.53 -23.36 2.39
N THR A 268 -11.02 -22.40 3.17
CA THR A 268 -11.12 -20.98 2.77
C THR A 268 -9.74 -20.37 2.48
N ARG A 269 -8.71 -20.73 3.26
CA ARG A 269 -7.33 -20.28 3.02
C ARG A 269 -6.77 -20.81 1.71
N LEU A 270 -6.96 -22.10 1.43
CA LEU A 270 -6.52 -22.71 0.17
C LEU A 270 -7.28 -22.13 -1.03
N TYR A 271 -8.59 -21.92 -0.89
CA TYR A 271 -9.40 -21.25 -1.91
C TYR A 271 -8.89 -19.83 -2.17
N ALA A 272 -8.68 -19.03 -1.13
CA ALA A 272 -8.18 -17.66 -1.24
C ALA A 272 -6.77 -17.60 -1.86
N LEU A 273 -5.90 -18.55 -1.54
CA LEU A 273 -4.58 -18.68 -2.17
C LEU A 273 -4.71 -19.00 -3.68
N GLY A 274 -5.58 -19.94 -4.05
CA GLY A 274 -5.86 -20.25 -5.45
C GLY A 274 -6.41 -19.05 -6.21
N VAL A 275 -7.38 -18.34 -5.61
CA VAL A 275 -7.93 -17.08 -6.15
C VAL A 275 -6.82 -16.05 -6.34
N PHE A 276 -5.94 -15.86 -5.36
CA PHE A 276 -4.83 -14.91 -5.46
C PHE A 276 -3.88 -15.25 -6.61
N VAL A 277 -3.46 -16.51 -6.75
CA VAL A 277 -2.55 -16.91 -7.83
C VAL A 277 -3.19 -16.65 -9.20
N VAL A 278 -4.43 -17.13 -9.41
CA VAL A 278 -5.12 -16.98 -10.70
C VAL A 278 -5.39 -15.51 -11.03
N SER A 279 -5.93 -14.76 -10.07
CA SER A 279 -6.24 -13.34 -10.29
C SER A 279 -4.99 -12.48 -10.43
N SER A 280 -3.89 -12.78 -9.72
CA SER A 280 -2.64 -12.02 -9.87
C SER A 280 -2.02 -12.20 -11.26
N LEU A 281 -2.14 -13.39 -11.84
CA LEU A 281 -1.66 -13.70 -13.20
C LEU A 281 -2.54 -13.06 -14.29
N LEU A 282 -3.86 -12.97 -14.07
CA LEU A 282 -4.80 -12.50 -15.10
C LEU A 282 -5.13 -11.00 -14.98
N LEU A 283 -5.18 -10.47 -13.76
CA LEU A 283 -5.74 -9.17 -13.40
C LEU A 283 -4.74 -8.28 -12.64
N GLY A 284 -3.51 -8.77 -12.39
CA GLY A 284 -2.48 -8.10 -11.62
C GLY A 284 -2.57 -8.33 -10.11
N GLY A 285 -1.46 -8.08 -9.41
CA GLY A 285 -1.31 -8.39 -7.98
C GLY A 285 -2.33 -7.69 -7.08
N GLY A 286 -2.67 -6.43 -7.39
CA GLY A 286 -3.67 -5.66 -6.64
C GLY A 286 -5.05 -6.31 -6.61
N ALA A 287 -5.48 -6.90 -7.72
CA ALA A 287 -6.74 -7.62 -7.79
C ALA A 287 -6.70 -8.87 -6.89
N GLY A 288 -5.60 -9.62 -6.92
CA GLY A 288 -5.42 -10.78 -6.05
C GLY A 288 -5.46 -10.43 -4.57
N PHE A 289 -4.74 -9.39 -4.14
CA PHE A 289 -4.82 -8.92 -2.75
C PHE A 289 -6.23 -8.50 -2.39
N SER A 290 -6.85 -7.65 -3.21
CA SER A 290 -8.20 -7.13 -2.96
C SER A 290 -9.22 -8.25 -2.81
N LEU A 291 -9.14 -9.30 -3.63
CA LEU A 291 -10.03 -10.45 -3.53
C LEU A 291 -9.86 -11.25 -2.23
N ILE A 292 -8.62 -11.47 -1.78
CA ILE A 292 -8.38 -12.10 -0.46
C ILE A 292 -9.05 -11.29 0.65
N TRP A 293 -8.80 -9.97 0.65
CA TRP A 293 -9.37 -9.10 1.67
C TRP A 293 -10.89 -9.04 1.57
N MET A 294 -11.49 -9.02 0.38
CA MET A 294 -12.95 -9.13 0.21
C MET A 294 -13.51 -10.45 0.75
N ILE A 295 -12.85 -11.59 0.52
CA ILE A 295 -13.26 -12.89 1.08
C ILE A 295 -13.26 -12.82 2.61
N LYS A 296 -12.23 -12.21 3.20
CA LYS A 296 -12.15 -11.99 4.65
C LYS A 296 -13.31 -11.11 5.14
N GLU A 297 -13.59 -10.01 4.44
CA GLU A 297 -14.71 -9.12 4.78
C GLU A 297 -16.07 -9.82 4.74
N ASN A 298 -16.30 -10.65 3.72
CA ASN A 298 -17.52 -11.44 3.57
C ASN A 298 -17.67 -12.43 4.73
N GLN A 299 -16.59 -13.15 5.05
CA GLN A 299 -16.59 -14.09 6.17
C GLN A 299 -16.87 -13.40 7.51
N GLN A 300 -16.30 -12.22 7.73
CA GLN A 300 -16.55 -11.44 8.96
C GLN A 300 -17.99 -10.95 9.05
N ALA A 301 -18.57 -10.48 7.93
CA ALA A 301 -19.97 -10.06 7.89
C ALA A 301 -20.93 -11.23 8.19
N GLU A 302 -20.68 -12.42 7.64
CA GLU A 302 -21.48 -13.62 7.90
C GLU A 302 -21.42 -14.02 9.39
N LEU A 303 -20.23 -14.02 9.99
CA LEU A 303 -20.05 -14.36 11.40
C LEU A 303 -20.79 -13.37 12.32
N HIS A 304 -20.74 -12.08 11.99
CA HIS A 304 -21.46 -11.06 12.74
C HIS A 304 -22.97 -11.29 12.69
N SER A 305 -23.51 -11.52 11.48
CA SER A 305 -24.95 -11.82 11.29
C SER A 305 -25.39 -13.04 12.11
N LYS A 306 -24.63 -14.14 12.07
CA LYS A 306 -24.92 -15.34 12.89
C LYS A 306 -24.88 -15.05 14.39
N SER A 307 -23.94 -14.22 14.84
CA SER A 307 -23.81 -13.86 16.26
C SER A 307 -24.99 -13.03 16.78
N GLU A 308 -25.55 -12.14 15.95
CA GLU A 308 -26.72 -11.34 16.32
C GLU A 308 -27.98 -12.20 16.38
N LEU A 309 -28.20 -13.07 15.39
CA LEU A 309 -29.33 -14.03 15.40
C LEU A 309 -29.30 -14.93 16.65
N ALA A 310 -28.13 -15.44 17.03
CA ALA A 310 -27.98 -16.27 18.22
C ALA A 310 -28.23 -15.50 19.54
N LYS A 311 -28.04 -14.16 19.56
CA LYS A 311 -28.40 -13.32 20.71
C LYS A 311 -29.91 -13.10 20.78
N GLU A 312 -30.56 -12.86 19.63
CA GLU A 312 -32.02 -12.70 19.55
C GLU A 312 -32.76 -13.98 19.96
N GLU A 313 -32.26 -15.15 19.56
CA GLU A 313 -32.83 -16.45 19.97
C GLU A 313 -32.72 -16.69 21.47
N LYS A 314 -31.64 -16.25 22.13
CA LYS A 314 -31.47 -16.37 23.58
C LYS A 314 -32.34 -15.41 24.40
N GLN A 315 -32.88 -14.37 23.77
CA GLN A 315 -33.76 -13.39 24.42
C GLN A 315 -35.25 -13.77 24.35
N LYS A 316 -35.60 -14.75 23.49
CA LYS A 316 -36.96 -15.29 23.37
C LYS A 316 -37.17 -16.45 24.33
#